data_AF-A0AA90QDY5-F1
#
_entry.id   AF-A0AA90QDY5-F1
#
_cell.length_a   1.000
_cell.length_b   1.000
_cell.length_c   1.000
_cell.angle_alpha   90.00
_cell.angle_beta   90.00
_cell.angle_gamma   90.00
#
_symmetry.space_group_name_H-M   'P 1'
#
loop_
_entity.id
_entity.type
_entity.pdbx_description
1 polymer ?
#
loop_
_entity_poly.entity_id
_entity_poly.type
_entity_poly.pdbx_seq_one_letter_code
_entity_poly.pdbx_strand_id
1 'polypeptide(L)'
;MFSLSRIIASVLAGAALVLSPMQARALKPVPKQSVALPNAPFSVLPAKEVIKRYKLVSLLSPLARKSEDTLSEFAEVEKAIVFEGNVTLDENINILHIASKKTLSKKTLSTFEDALLESDRLIVVNGDLDCRGLDTGMMHGVFVLGNVNCETVSLGMAHFYVKGNLVARKYLLGSAEDDEGYGNEGEQQVRVDGTVSAPKVRTWHFGLGHLKFAKNSAEEVLVEQEDRQSSGPCNRDKDC
;
A
#
# COMPACT_ATOMS: atom_id res chain seq x y z
N MET A 1 30.94 72.98 16.34
CA MET A 1 30.30 73.69 17.46
C MET A 1 29.08 74.43 16.92
N PHE A 2 27.98 74.42 17.69
CA PHE A 2 26.64 74.99 17.43
C PHE A 2 25.78 74.23 16.41
N SER A 3 24.47 74.00 16.57
CA SER A 3 23.52 74.14 17.69
C SER A 3 22.20 73.45 17.26
N LEU A 4 21.41 73.02 18.24
CA LEU A 4 20.09 72.37 18.14
C LEU A 4 19.06 73.11 17.27
N SER A 5 18.12 72.36 16.69
CA SER A 5 16.68 72.60 16.90
C SER A 5 15.84 71.35 16.58
N ARG A 6 15.01 70.97 17.55
CA ARG A 6 13.99 69.92 17.48
C ARG A 6 12.81 70.40 16.64
N ILE A 7 12.23 69.51 15.83
CA ILE A 7 10.79 69.54 15.54
C ILE A 7 10.23 68.14 15.80
N ILE A 8 9.36 68.07 16.79
CA ILE A 8 8.46 66.95 17.08
C ILE A 8 7.20 67.19 16.26
N ALA A 9 6.74 66.19 15.51
CA ALA A 9 5.33 66.05 15.16
C ALA A 9 5.01 64.57 14.94
N SER A 10 4.32 64.00 15.92
CA SER A 10 3.75 62.66 15.97
C SER A 10 2.43 62.63 15.20
N VAL A 11 2.17 61.63 14.36
CA VAL A 11 0.79 61.23 13.99
C VAL A 11 0.69 59.72 13.69
N LEU A 12 -0.01 59.04 14.59
CA LEU A 12 -0.95 57.90 14.44
C LEU A 12 -0.52 56.55 13.84
N ALA A 13 -0.47 55.59 14.76
CA ALA A 13 -1.30 54.38 14.78
C ALA A 13 -1.54 53.64 13.45
N GLY A 14 -0.81 52.54 13.29
CA GLY A 14 -1.18 51.42 12.44
C GLY A 14 -0.74 50.12 13.10
N ALA A 15 -1.48 49.69 14.12
CA ALA A 15 -1.35 48.33 14.65
C ALA A 15 -1.83 47.36 13.57
N ALA A 16 -0.93 46.98 12.66
CA ALA A 16 -1.13 45.80 11.84
C ALA A 16 -0.99 44.59 12.76
N LEU A 17 -2.14 44.10 13.26
CA LEU A 17 -2.27 42.77 13.82
C LEU A 17 -1.87 41.77 12.73
N VAL A 18 -0.60 41.39 12.72
CA VAL A 18 -0.13 40.23 11.97
C VAL A 18 -0.77 39.03 12.66
N LEU A 19 -1.87 38.57 12.07
CA LEU A 19 -2.55 37.34 12.45
C LEU A 19 -1.53 36.21 12.41
N SER A 20 -1.23 35.66 13.59
CA SER A 20 -0.46 34.43 13.75
C SER A 20 -1.06 33.33 12.86
N PRO A 21 -0.23 32.46 12.26
CA PRO A 21 -0.75 31.37 11.46
C PRO A 21 -1.67 30.53 12.34
N MET A 22 -2.91 30.34 11.88
CA MET A 22 -3.85 29.39 12.45
C MET A 22 -3.09 28.08 12.68
N GLN A 23 -2.86 27.74 13.95
CA GLN A 23 -2.59 26.38 14.35
C GLN A 23 -3.79 25.57 13.86
N ALA A 24 -3.63 24.95 12.70
CA ALA A 24 -4.40 23.76 12.37
C ALA A 24 -4.12 22.79 13.52
N ARG A 25 -5.03 22.77 14.51
CA ARG A 25 -5.10 21.68 15.47
C ARG A 25 -5.16 20.43 14.61
N ALA A 26 -4.07 19.69 14.57
CA ALA A 26 -4.09 18.30 14.18
C ALA A 26 -5.14 17.66 15.09
N LEU A 27 -6.35 17.47 14.54
CA LEU A 27 -7.33 16.59 15.14
C LEU A 27 -6.59 15.27 15.29
N LYS A 28 -6.25 14.91 16.53
CA LYS A 28 -5.76 13.57 16.84
C LYS A 28 -6.72 12.63 16.11
N PRO A 29 -6.25 11.76 15.21
CA PRO A 29 -7.12 10.76 14.64
C PRO A 29 -7.73 10.02 15.81
N VAL A 30 -9.06 10.02 15.90
CA VAL A 30 -9.75 9.11 16.81
C VAL A 30 -9.28 7.73 16.39
N PRO A 31 -8.53 6.99 17.23
CA PRO A 31 -8.11 5.66 16.85
C PRO A 31 -9.39 4.84 16.80
N LYS A 32 -9.90 4.59 15.59
CA LYS A 32 -10.74 3.42 15.37
C LYS A 32 -9.88 2.26 15.85
N GLN A 33 -10.29 1.62 16.95
CA GLN A 33 -9.55 0.51 17.54
C GLN A 33 -9.28 -0.50 16.43
N SER A 34 -8.00 -0.70 16.13
CA SER A 34 -7.58 -1.75 15.20
C SER A 34 -7.71 -3.07 15.94
N VAL A 35 -8.44 -4.02 15.36
CA VAL A 35 -8.62 -5.35 15.96
C VAL A 35 -7.54 -6.26 15.38
N ALA A 36 -6.82 -6.98 16.25
CA ALA A 36 -5.74 -7.88 15.83
C ALA A 36 -6.25 -9.31 15.59
N LEU A 37 -5.73 -10.02 14.58
CA LEU A 37 -5.92 -11.47 14.47
C LEU A 37 -5.35 -12.20 15.71
N PRO A 38 -5.95 -13.32 16.15
CA PRO A 38 -7.08 -14.02 15.53
C PRO A 38 -8.46 -13.42 15.86
N ASN A 39 -8.51 -12.35 16.64
CA ASN A 39 -9.77 -11.74 17.10
C ASN A 39 -10.37 -10.76 16.08
N ALA A 40 -9.66 -10.43 15.00
CA ALA A 40 -10.15 -9.59 13.93
C ALA A 40 -11.25 -10.33 13.15
N PRO A 41 -12.51 -9.86 13.17
CA PRO A 41 -13.57 -10.50 12.42
C PRO A 41 -13.36 -10.28 10.93
N PHE A 42 -13.47 -11.36 10.17
CA PHE A 42 -13.51 -11.32 8.71
C PHE A 42 -14.62 -12.23 8.19
N SER A 43 -15.05 -11.95 6.96
CA SER A 43 -16.05 -12.75 6.26
C SER A 43 -15.47 -13.24 4.94
N VAL A 44 -15.80 -14.48 4.56
CA VAL A 44 -15.57 -14.97 3.20
C VAL A 44 -16.89 -14.85 2.45
N LEU A 45 -16.93 -14.00 1.44
CA LEU A 45 -18.15 -13.65 0.71
C LEU A 45 -17.98 -13.93 -0.80
N PRO A 46 -19.08 -14.10 -1.56
CA PRO A 46 -19.01 -14.21 -3.00
C PRO A 46 -18.33 -12.98 -3.62
N ALA A 47 -17.28 -13.17 -4.40
CA ALA A 47 -16.46 -12.07 -4.94
C ALA A 47 -17.30 -11.13 -5.82
N LYS A 48 -18.24 -11.65 -6.62
CA LYS A 48 -19.15 -10.83 -7.43
C LYS A 48 -19.93 -9.79 -6.61
N GLU A 49 -20.38 -10.17 -5.42
CA GLU A 49 -21.09 -9.25 -4.52
C GLU A 49 -20.15 -8.20 -3.93
N VAL A 50 -18.94 -8.62 -3.54
CA VAL A 50 -17.91 -7.74 -2.97
C VAL A 50 -17.41 -6.73 -4.01
N ILE A 51 -17.10 -7.19 -5.22
CA ILE A 51 -16.69 -6.37 -6.37
C ILE A 51 -17.74 -5.29 -6.63
N LYS A 52 -19.03 -5.66 -6.66
CA LYS A 52 -20.13 -4.72 -6.85
C LYS A 52 -20.29 -3.76 -5.68
N ARG A 53 -20.30 -4.26 -4.45
CA ARG A 53 -20.51 -3.48 -3.21
C ARG A 53 -19.44 -2.40 -3.05
N TYR A 54 -18.18 -2.73 -3.29
CA TYR A 54 -17.04 -1.83 -3.11
C TYR A 54 -16.57 -1.17 -4.41
N LYS A 55 -17.23 -1.49 -5.54
CA LYS A 55 -16.89 -0.98 -6.88
C LYS A 55 -15.43 -1.21 -7.24
N LEU A 56 -14.88 -2.40 -6.94
CA LEU A 56 -13.44 -2.69 -7.00
C LEU A 56 -12.83 -2.40 -8.38
N VAL A 57 -13.52 -2.77 -9.46
CA VAL A 57 -13.06 -2.49 -10.84
C VAL A 57 -12.84 -0.99 -11.08
N SER A 58 -13.64 -0.12 -10.47
CA SER A 58 -13.46 1.35 -10.61
C SER A 58 -12.23 1.89 -9.88
N LEU A 59 -11.70 1.12 -8.91
CA LEU A 59 -10.54 1.47 -8.10
C LEU A 59 -9.23 1.01 -8.74
N LEU A 60 -9.29 0.12 -9.73
CA LEU A 60 -8.12 -0.29 -10.51
C LEU A 60 -7.47 0.91 -11.22
N SER A 61 -6.24 0.71 -11.68
CA SER A 61 -5.56 1.70 -12.51
C SER A 61 -6.35 1.95 -13.81
N PRO A 62 -6.20 3.13 -14.46
CA PRO A 62 -6.80 3.38 -15.76
C PRO A 62 -6.40 2.36 -16.83
N LEU A 63 -5.19 1.81 -16.78
CA LEU A 63 -4.70 0.79 -17.71
C LEU A 63 -5.41 -0.54 -17.47
N ALA A 64 -5.43 -1.02 -16.23
CA ALA A 64 -6.10 -2.27 -15.86
C ALA A 64 -7.59 -2.27 -16.21
N ARG A 65 -8.29 -1.12 -16.05
CA ARG A 65 -9.72 -1.01 -16.42
C ARG A 65 -10.01 -1.15 -17.91
N LYS A 66 -9.00 -0.99 -18.76
CA LYS A 66 -9.11 -1.15 -20.21
C LYS A 66 -8.63 -2.51 -20.71
N SER A 67 -7.99 -3.29 -19.85
CA SER A 67 -7.52 -4.64 -20.18
C SER A 67 -8.69 -5.63 -20.09
N GLU A 68 -9.00 -6.29 -21.21
CA GLU A 68 -10.01 -7.36 -21.24
C GLU A 68 -9.58 -8.56 -20.39
N ASP A 69 -8.28 -8.87 -20.35
CA ASP A 69 -7.71 -9.95 -19.54
C ASP A 69 -7.95 -9.70 -18.05
N THR A 70 -7.60 -8.50 -17.57
CA THR A 70 -7.88 -8.11 -16.17
C THR A 70 -9.36 -8.23 -15.83
N LEU A 71 -10.25 -7.76 -16.70
CA LEU A 71 -11.69 -7.82 -16.44
C LEU A 71 -12.22 -9.27 -16.42
N SER A 72 -11.63 -10.13 -17.24
CA SER A 72 -11.95 -11.56 -17.30
C SER A 72 -11.47 -12.28 -16.04
N GLU A 73 -10.24 -12.03 -15.59
CA GLU A 73 -9.70 -12.56 -14.33
C GLU A 73 -10.61 -12.23 -13.14
N PHE A 74 -11.04 -10.98 -12.99
CA PHE A 74 -11.96 -10.59 -11.92
C PHE A 74 -13.34 -11.25 -12.02
N ALA A 75 -13.78 -11.68 -13.21
CA ALA A 75 -15.05 -12.36 -13.39
C ALA A 75 -15.00 -13.83 -12.93
N GLU A 76 -13.81 -14.43 -12.92
CA GLU A 76 -13.55 -15.82 -12.53
C GLU A 76 -13.33 -16.00 -11.01
N VAL A 77 -12.96 -14.93 -10.30
CA VAL A 77 -12.86 -14.97 -8.82
C VAL A 77 -14.22 -15.34 -8.21
N GLU A 78 -14.28 -16.40 -7.41
CA GLU A 78 -15.51 -16.86 -6.75
C GLU A 78 -15.68 -16.26 -5.35
N LYS A 79 -14.60 -16.15 -4.58
CA LYS A 79 -14.63 -15.73 -3.16
C LYS A 79 -13.66 -14.59 -2.85
N ALA A 80 -14.06 -13.74 -1.92
CA ALA A 80 -13.23 -12.67 -1.37
C ALA A 80 -13.25 -12.71 0.17
N ILE A 81 -12.10 -12.40 0.76
CA ILE A 81 -11.95 -12.18 2.21
C ILE A 81 -12.18 -10.69 2.49
N VAL A 82 -13.14 -10.38 3.37
CA VAL A 82 -13.53 -9.02 3.68
C VAL A 82 -13.34 -8.73 5.17
N PHE A 83 -12.58 -7.68 5.46
CA PHE A 83 -12.46 -7.08 6.79
C PHE A 83 -13.30 -5.79 6.84
N GLU A 84 -14.18 -5.69 7.83
CA GLU A 84 -14.97 -4.47 8.08
C GLU A 84 -14.33 -3.67 9.22
N GLY A 85 -13.74 -2.52 8.89
CA GLY A 85 -13.02 -1.68 9.85
C GLY A 85 -11.50 -1.88 9.83
N ASN A 86 -10.84 -1.31 10.83
CA ASN A 86 -9.39 -1.30 10.94
C ASN A 86 -8.90 -2.65 11.48
N VAL A 87 -7.88 -3.21 10.82
CA VAL A 87 -7.34 -4.53 11.14
C VAL A 87 -5.84 -4.48 11.36
N THR A 88 -5.38 -5.21 12.38
CA THR A 88 -3.97 -5.52 12.62
C THR A 88 -3.71 -7.00 12.36
N LEU A 89 -2.73 -7.33 11.53
CA LEU A 89 -2.34 -8.70 11.21
C LEU A 89 -0.92 -8.93 11.72
N ASP A 90 -0.80 -9.69 12.81
CA ASP A 90 0.50 -10.12 13.34
C ASP A 90 1.17 -11.16 12.43
N GLU A 91 0.38 -11.89 11.66
CA GLU A 91 0.83 -12.88 10.68
C GLU A 91 1.21 -12.20 9.36
N ASN A 92 2.20 -12.74 8.65
CA ASN A 92 2.53 -12.29 7.30
C ASN A 92 1.45 -12.77 6.32
N ILE A 93 0.90 -11.84 5.54
CA ILE A 93 0.03 -12.17 4.41
C ILE A 93 0.92 -12.61 3.25
N ASN A 94 1.34 -13.88 3.25
CA ASN A 94 2.19 -14.47 2.22
C ASN A 94 1.78 -15.92 1.96
N ILE A 95 1.22 -16.17 0.79
CA ILE A 95 0.61 -17.45 0.42
C ILE A 95 1.64 -18.58 0.36
N LEU A 96 2.83 -18.33 -0.20
CA LEU A 96 3.91 -19.33 -0.27
C LEU A 96 4.38 -19.74 1.12
N HIS A 97 4.54 -18.77 2.02
CA HIS A 97 4.90 -19.04 3.40
C HIS A 97 3.81 -19.83 4.13
N ILE A 98 2.54 -19.49 3.95
CA ILE A 98 1.42 -20.21 4.59
C ILE A 98 1.29 -21.64 4.03
N ALA A 99 1.42 -21.81 2.72
CA ALA A 99 1.44 -23.13 2.09
C ALA A 99 2.59 -24.00 2.62
N SER A 100 3.78 -23.42 2.79
CA SER A 100 4.95 -24.07 3.40
C SER A 100 4.71 -24.45 4.87
N LYS A 101 4.06 -23.58 5.66
CA LYS A 101 3.66 -23.90 7.05
C LYS A 101 2.76 -25.14 7.11
N LYS A 102 1.76 -25.23 6.22
CA LYS A 102 0.81 -26.35 6.14
C LYS A 102 1.49 -27.65 5.71
N THR A 103 2.29 -27.59 4.65
CA THR A 103 2.84 -28.79 3.98
C THR A 103 4.16 -29.28 4.58
N LEU A 104 5.12 -28.39 4.81
CA LEU A 104 6.46 -28.75 5.29
C LEU A 104 6.54 -28.79 6.81
N SER A 105 5.98 -27.76 7.46
CA SER A 105 6.08 -27.63 8.93
C SER A 105 4.93 -28.31 9.68
N LYS A 106 3.89 -28.78 8.96
CA LYS A 106 2.66 -29.40 9.51
C LYS A 106 2.05 -28.60 10.68
N LYS A 107 2.16 -27.27 10.62
CA LYS A 107 1.59 -26.39 11.65
C LYS A 107 0.11 -26.19 11.40
N THR A 108 -0.66 -26.12 12.48
CA THR A 108 -2.05 -25.67 12.43
C THR A 108 -2.09 -24.22 11.96
N LEU A 109 -2.90 -23.94 10.95
CA LEU A 109 -3.09 -22.60 10.42
C LEU A 109 -4.14 -21.85 11.24
N SER A 110 -4.03 -20.52 11.26
CA SER A 110 -5.11 -19.68 11.76
C SER A 110 -6.31 -19.77 10.81
N THR A 111 -7.52 -19.44 11.29
CA THR A 111 -8.72 -19.43 10.42
C THR A 111 -8.55 -18.50 9.22
N PHE A 112 -7.82 -17.40 9.39
CA PHE A 112 -7.47 -16.49 8.30
C PHE A 112 -6.49 -17.12 7.32
N GLU A 113 -5.43 -17.76 7.80
CA GLU A 113 -4.45 -18.45 6.96
C GLU A 113 -5.07 -19.59 6.14
N ASP A 114 -5.95 -20.38 6.74
CA ASP A 114 -6.71 -21.42 6.01
C ASP A 114 -7.61 -20.77 4.95
N ALA A 115 -8.38 -19.73 5.31
CA ALA A 115 -9.22 -19.02 4.34
C ALA A 115 -8.40 -18.42 3.18
N LEU A 116 -7.21 -17.88 3.45
CA LEU A 116 -6.34 -17.31 2.43
C LEU A 116 -5.76 -18.35 1.47
N LEU A 117 -5.52 -19.59 1.93
CA LEU A 117 -5.13 -20.70 1.06
C LEU A 117 -6.29 -21.26 0.23
N GLU A 118 -7.50 -21.29 0.81
CA GLU A 118 -8.68 -21.95 0.20
C GLU A 118 -9.54 -21.03 -0.66
N SER A 119 -9.43 -19.72 -0.51
CA SER A 119 -10.18 -18.73 -1.31
C SER A 119 -9.41 -18.25 -2.51
N ASP A 120 -10.10 -17.59 -3.44
CA ASP A 120 -9.53 -16.97 -4.64
C ASP A 120 -8.74 -15.70 -4.34
N ARG A 121 -8.08 -15.61 -3.17
CA ARG A 121 -6.96 -14.70 -2.92
C ARG A 121 -7.25 -13.23 -3.27
N LEU A 122 -8.52 -12.83 -3.15
CA LEU A 122 -9.00 -11.46 -3.24
C LEU A 122 -9.29 -10.96 -1.82
N ILE A 123 -8.55 -9.94 -1.39
CA ILE A 123 -8.69 -9.36 -0.05
C ILE A 123 -9.25 -7.94 -0.18
N VAL A 124 -10.26 -7.64 0.63
CA VAL A 124 -10.81 -6.28 0.79
C VAL A 124 -10.78 -5.89 2.26
N VAL A 125 -10.10 -4.79 2.56
CA VAL A 125 -10.09 -4.17 3.90
C VAL A 125 -10.85 -2.86 3.82
N ASN A 126 -12.04 -2.80 4.42
CA ASN A 126 -12.84 -1.58 4.53
C ASN A 126 -12.40 -0.75 5.75
N GLY A 127 -11.13 -0.34 5.76
CA GLY A 127 -10.48 0.36 6.86
C GLY A 127 -8.97 0.43 6.67
N ASP A 128 -8.26 0.73 7.76
CA ASP A 128 -6.80 0.70 7.78
C ASP A 128 -6.27 -0.72 7.99
N LEU A 129 -5.14 -1.05 7.35
CA LEU A 129 -4.42 -2.31 7.49
C LEU A 129 -3.05 -2.06 8.12
N ASP A 130 -2.86 -2.53 9.35
CA ASP A 130 -1.54 -2.67 9.97
C ASP A 130 -1.09 -4.12 9.85
N CYS A 131 0.12 -4.38 9.36
CA CYS A 131 0.59 -5.76 9.22
C CYS A 131 2.10 -5.94 9.43
N ARG A 132 2.56 -7.18 9.62
CA ARG A 132 4.00 -7.45 9.58
C ARG A 132 4.52 -7.47 8.15
N GLY A 133 3.95 -8.33 7.31
CA GLY A 133 4.34 -8.44 5.90
C GLY A 133 3.13 -8.61 5.01
N LEU A 134 3.15 -7.93 3.87
CA LEU A 134 2.17 -8.08 2.79
C LEU A 134 2.91 -8.52 1.52
N ASP A 135 2.51 -9.64 0.94
CA ASP A 135 3.00 -10.13 -0.34
C ASP A 135 1.82 -10.40 -1.26
N THR A 136 1.73 -9.65 -2.36
CA THR A 136 0.62 -9.76 -3.30
C THR A 136 0.89 -10.74 -4.45
N GLY A 137 2.08 -11.34 -4.55
CA GLY A 137 2.53 -12.00 -5.79
C GLY A 137 1.72 -13.22 -6.24
N MET A 138 1.03 -13.89 -5.32
CA MET A 138 0.16 -15.04 -5.64
C MET A 138 -1.33 -14.72 -5.53
N MET A 139 -1.69 -13.44 -5.31
CA MET A 139 -3.06 -13.00 -5.08
C MET A 139 -3.78 -12.64 -6.39
N HIS A 140 -5.10 -12.56 -6.35
CA HIS A 140 -5.87 -11.93 -7.45
C HIS A 140 -5.95 -10.42 -7.24
N GLY A 141 -6.08 -9.97 -5.99
CA GLY A 141 -5.97 -8.57 -5.67
C GLY A 141 -6.13 -8.23 -4.20
N VAL A 142 -5.62 -7.08 -3.80
CA VAL A 142 -5.74 -6.54 -2.45
C VAL A 142 -6.20 -5.09 -2.53
N PHE A 143 -7.35 -4.83 -1.92
CA PHE A 143 -7.97 -3.51 -1.90
C PHE A 143 -8.11 -3.03 -0.46
N VAL A 144 -7.41 -1.95 -0.12
CA VAL A 144 -7.47 -1.33 1.21
C VAL A 144 -8.13 0.04 1.08
N LEU A 145 -9.35 0.18 1.60
CA LEU A 145 -10.14 1.41 1.56
C LEU A 145 -9.78 2.41 2.67
N GLY A 146 -8.56 2.31 3.18
CA GLY A 146 -7.93 3.16 4.17
C GLY A 146 -6.41 3.22 3.93
N ASN A 147 -5.63 3.30 5.00
CA ASN A 147 -4.17 3.31 4.93
C ASN A 147 -3.60 1.90 5.08
N VAL A 148 -2.41 1.67 4.53
CA VAL A 148 -1.61 0.46 4.75
C VAL A 148 -0.36 0.84 5.50
N ASN A 149 -0.06 0.11 6.58
CA ASN A 149 1.13 0.30 7.39
C ASN A 149 1.74 -1.06 7.78
N CYS A 150 2.64 -1.53 6.94
CA CYS A 150 3.29 -2.83 7.12
C CYS A 150 4.80 -2.68 7.37
N GLU A 151 5.46 -3.68 7.97
CA GLU A 151 6.93 -3.66 8.01
C GLU A 151 7.51 -3.82 6.61
N THR A 152 7.02 -4.80 5.87
CA THR A 152 7.48 -5.11 4.51
C THR A 152 6.30 -5.22 3.56
N VAL A 153 6.46 -4.72 2.34
CA VAL A 153 5.47 -4.87 1.27
C VAL A 153 6.18 -5.39 0.02
N SER A 154 5.67 -6.49 -0.53
CA SER A 154 6.10 -7.06 -1.80
C SER A 154 4.93 -7.02 -2.77
N LEU A 155 5.09 -6.25 -3.85
CA LEU A 155 4.11 -6.06 -4.90
C LEU A 155 4.49 -6.99 -6.05
N GLY A 156 3.67 -8.00 -6.29
CA GLY A 156 3.76 -8.85 -7.47
C GLY A 156 2.70 -8.50 -8.52
N MET A 157 2.42 -9.45 -9.42
CA MET A 157 1.52 -9.24 -10.58
C MET A 157 0.06 -8.92 -10.24
N ALA A 158 -0.35 -9.11 -8.98
CA ALA A 158 -1.71 -8.89 -8.54
C ALA A 158 -2.08 -7.42 -8.41
N HIS A 159 -3.36 -7.11 -8.63
CA HIS A 159 -3.86 -5.75 -8.46
C HIS A 159 -3.81 -5.30 -7.00
N PHE A 160 -3.18 -4.16 -6.76
CA PHE A 160 -3.04 -3.58 -5.43
C PHE A 160 -3.58 -2.15 -5.41
N TYR A 161 -4.58 -1.92 -4.56
CA TYR A 161 -5.19 -0.61 -4.37
C TYR A 161 -5.14 -0.16 -2.91
N VAL A 162 -4.70 1.07 -2.70
CA VAL A 162 -4.75 1.75 -1.41
C VAL A 162 -5.40 3.12 -1.58
N LYS A 163 -6.51 3.36 -0.88
CA LYS A 163 -7.21 4.66 -0.90
C LYS A 163 -6.44 5.75 -0.16
N GLY A 164 -5.75 5.38 0.91
CA GLY A 164 -4.95 6.26 1.74
C GLY A 164 -3.46 6.17 1.43
N ASN A 165 -2.65 6.30 2.47
CA ASN A 165 -1.21 6.19 2.38
C ASN A 165 -0.75 4.72 2.45
N LEU A 166 0.34 4.42 1.75
CA LEU A 166 1.07 3.16 1.86
C LEU A 166 2.37 3.41 2.61
N VAL A 167 2.57 2.73 3.73
CA VAL A 167 3.81 2.78 4.52
C VAL A 167 4.39 1.37 4.62
N ALA A 168 5.59 1.18 4.09
CA ALA A 168 6.41 -0.02 4.26
C ALA A 168 7.63 0.34 5.12
N ARG A 169 7.61 0.01 6.40
CA ARG A 169 8.58 0.55 7.39
C ARG A 169 10.02 0.08 7.19
N LYS A 170 10.24 -1.05 6.52
CA LYS A 170 11.57 -1.65 6.26
C LYS A 170 11.94 -1.59 4.79
N TYR A 171 11.07 -2.08 3.91
CA TYR A 171 11.30 -2.02 2.46
C TYR A 171 10.01 -2.26 1.67
N LEU A 172 10.02 -1.73 0.44
CA LEU A 172 9.03 -1.99 -0.60
C LEU A 172 9.72 -2.68 -1.78
N LEU A 173 9.19 -3.84 -2.19
CA LEU A 173 9.63 -4.54 -3.39
C LEU A 173 8.51 -4.48 -4.44
N GLY A 174 8.86 -4.27 -5.70
CA GLY A 174 7.97 -4.44 -6.84
C GLY A 174 8.60 -5.40 -7.85
N SER A 175 7.92 -6.48 -8.22
CA SER A 175 8.44 -7.44 -9.20
C SER A 175 7.30 -7.96 -10.05
N ALA A 176 7.47 -7.93 -11.36
CA ALA A 176 6.58 -8.61 -12.30
C ALA A 176 7.41 -9.51 -13.22
N GLU A 177 6.73 -10.47 -13.85
CA GLU A 177 7.28 -11.12 -15.04
C GLU A 177 7.41 -10.07 -16.17
N ASP A 178 8.46 -10.18 -17.00
CA ASP A 178 8.72 -9.27 -18.12
C ASP A 178 7.55 -9.33 -19.11
N ASP A 179 6.81 -8.22 -19.27
CA ASP A 179 5.62 -8.16 -20.14
C ASP A 179 5.93 -8.01 -21.64
N GLU A 180 7.15 -8.38 -22.06
CA GLU A 180 7.68 -8.21 -23.41
C GLU A 180 7.84 -6.75 -23.85
N GLY A 181 7.84 -5.80 -22.90
CA GLY A 181 8.28 -4.43 -23.13
C GLY A 181 7.17 -3.39 -23.28
N TYR A 182 5.97 -3.63 -22.73
CA TYR A 182 5.00 -2.55 -22.53
C TYR A 182 5.45 -1.62 -21.40
N GLY A 183 6.19 -2.13 -20.41
CA GLY A 183 6.87 -1.33 -19.38
C GLY A 183 5.92 -0.56 -18.46
N ASN A 184 4.67 -1.02 -18.35
CA ASN A 184 3.61 -0.40 -17.58
C ASN A 184 3.12 -1.26 -16.41
N GLU A 185 3.81 -2.36 -16.09
CA GLU A 185 3.40 -3.39 -15.14
C GLU A 185 3.00 -2.78 -13.81
N GLY A 186 3.82 -1.87 -13.28
CA GLY A 186 3.51 -1.23 -12.01
C GLY A 186 2.40 -0.17 -12.09
N GLU A 187 2.25 0.54 -13.21
CA GLU A 187 1.10 1.43 -13.41
C GLU A 187 -0.21 0.66 -13.57
N GLN A 188 -0.16 -0.48 -14.25
CA GLN A 188 -1.30 -1.36 -14.43
C GLN A 188 -1.75 -1.97 -13.09
N GLN A 189 -0.82 -2.43 -12.28
CA GLN A 189 -1.15 -3.24 -11.10
C GLN A 189 -1.35 -2.43 -9.83
N VAL A 190 -0.58 -1.36 -9.63
CA VAL A 190 -0.50 -0.68 -8.34
C VAL A 190 -1.08 0.71 -8.43
N ARG A 191 -2.03 1.00 -7.54
CA ARG A 191 -2.58 2.33 -7.37
C ARG A 191 -2.67 2.70 -5.90
N VAL A 192 -2.06 3.83 -5.57
CA VAL A 192 -2.12 4.45 -4.24
C VAL A 192 -2.62 5.88 -4.42
N ASP A 193 -3.81 6.20 -3.89
CA ASP A 193 -4.39 7.54 -4.02
C ASP A 193 -3.74 8.55 -3.05
N GLY A 194 -3.13 8.07 -1.96
CA GLY A 194 -2.33 8.86 -1.01
C GLY A 194 -0.83 8.91 -1.36
N THR A 195 0.02 8.93 -0.33
CA THR A 195 1.47 8.88 -0.49
C THR A 195 2.05 7.51 -0.18
N VAL A 196 3.14 7.15 -0.86
CA VAL A 196 3.97 5.98 -0.56
C VAL A 196 5.17 6.38 0.28
N SER A 197 5.44 5.65 1.35
CA SER A 197 6.62 5.82 2.19
C SER A 197 7.30 4.47 2.44
N ALA A 198 8.58 4.38 2.10
CA ALA A 198 9.46 3.26 2.39
C ALA A 198 10.90 3.76 2.46
N PRO A 199 11.72 3.32 3.43
CA PRO A 199 13.13 3.73 3.47
C PRO A 199 13.95 3.11 2.32
N LYS A 200 13.54 1.94 1.84
CA LYS A 200 14.18 1.21 0.73
C LYS A 200 13.13 0.77 -0.29
N VAL A 201 13.40 1.00 -1.57
CA VAL A 201 12.52 0.59 -2.68
C VAL A 201 13.37 -0.18 -3.70
N ARG A 202 12.95 -1.40 -4.05
CA ARG A 202 13.60 -2.18 -5.10
C ARG A 202 12.58 -2.65 -6.12
N THR A 203 12.91 -2.58 -7.39
CA THR A 203 11.99 -2.93 -8.46
C THR A 203 12.65 -3.74 -9.57
N TRP A 204 11.93 -4.75 -10.10
CA TRP A 204 12.37 -5.60 -11.21
C TRP A 204 11.26 -5.75 -12.25
N HIS A 205 11.50 -5.32 -13.50
CA HIS A 205 10.48 -5.12 -14.55
C HIS A 205 9.28 -4.22 -14.12
N PHE A 206 9.26 -3.72 -12.88
CA PHE A 206 8.08 -3.15 -12.24
C PHE A 206 8.24 -1.67 -11.94
N GLY A 207 7.72 -0.79 -12.81
CA GLY A 207 7.81 0.66 -12.60
C GLY A 207 6.90 1.19 -11.50
N LEU A 208 7.45 1.86 -10.47
CA LEU A 208 6.67 2.57 -9.43
C LEU A 208 6.68 4.11 -9.59
N GLY A 209 7.21 4.62 -10.71
CA GLY A 209 7.42 6.06 -10.93
C GLY A 209 6.15 6.91 -11.00
N HIS A 210 5.00 6.29 -11.26
CA HIS A 210 3.68 6.93 -11.27
C HIS A 210 3.14 7.21 -9.87
N LEU A 211 3.71 6.60 -8.82
CA LEU A 211 3.27 6.77 -7.44
C LEU A 211 3.83 8.04 -6.80
N LYS A 212 3.05 8.63 -5.89
CA LYS A 212 3.47 9.81 -5.14
C LYS A 212 4.24 9.41 -3.88
N PHE A 213 5.56 9.46 -3.93
CA PHE A 213 6.40 9.21 -2.76
C PHE A 213 6.40 10.39 -1.76
N ALA A 214 6.38 10.06 -0.47
CA ALA A 214 6.55 11.03 0.62
C ALA A 214 7.97 11.62 0.61
N LYS A 215 8.15 12.82 1.17
CA LYS A 215 9.46 13.45 1.31
C LYS A 215 10.38 12.56 2.18
N ASN A 216 11.64 12.41 1.77
CA ASN A 216 12.63 11.52 2.41
C ASN A 216 12.21 10.04 2.43
N SER A 217 11.43 9.62 1.43
CA SER A 217 11.17 8.22 1.14
C SER A 217 12.02 7.78 -0.05
N ALA A 218 12.21 6.48 -0.19
CA ALA A 218 12.97 5.86 -1.28
C ALA A 218 14.43 6.37 -1.31
N GLU A 219 15.08 6.41 -0.14
CA GLU A 219 16.47 6.87 -0.01
C GLU A 219 17.46 5.89 -0.68
N GLU A 220 17.08 4.62 -0.78
CA GLU A 220 17.76 3.59 -1.57
C GLU A 220 16.77 3.09 -2.63
N VAL A 221 16.89 3.58 -3.87
CA VAL A 221 16.18 3.04 -5.04
C VAL A 221 17.16 2.17 -5.81
N LEU A 222 16.90 0.87 -5.85
CA LEU A 222 17.58 -0.05 -6.76
C LEU A 222 16.58 -0.46 -7.83
N VAL A 223 16.73 0.12 -9.02
CA VAL A 223 16.10 -0.39 -10.23
C VAL A 223 17.12 -1.33 -10.85
N GLU A 224 16.90 -2.63 -10.69
CA GLU A 224 17.76 -3.60 -11.35
C GLU A 224 17.24 -3.78 -12.78
N GLN A 225 17.71 -2.89 -13.66
CA GLN A 225 17.63 -3.09 -15.10
C GLN A 225 18.97 -3.66 -15.57
N GLU A 226 18.88 -4.60 -16.52
CA GLU A 226 19.98 -5.27 -17.22
C GLU A 226 20.45 -6.60 -16.63
N ASP A 227 19.57 -7.61 -16.63
CA ASP A 227 19.90 -8.83 -17.38
C ASP A 227 18.66 -9.69 -17.60
N ARG A 228 18.34 -9.99 -18.87
CA ARG A 228 17.28 -10.93 -19.29
C ARG A 228 17.44 -12.36 -18.72
N GLN A 229 18.55 -12.63 -18.04
CA GLN A 229 18.90 -13.91 -17.43
C GLN A 229 19.13 -13.82 -15.90
N SER A 230 18.89 -12.65 -15.30
CA SER A 230 19.03 -12.47 -13.85
C SER A 230 17.94 -13.25 -13.11
N SER A 231 18.33 -14.00 -12.08
CA SER A 231 17.46 -14.88 -11.28
C SER A 231 16.65 -14.15 -10.19
N GLY A 232 16.49 -12.83 -10.32
CA GLY A 232 15.76 -11.98 -9.38
C GLY A 232 16.58 -11.57 -8.16
N PRO A 233 16.01 -10.76 -7.25
CA PRO A 233 16.75 -10.20 -6.12
C PRO A 233 17.14 -11.28 -5.11
N CYS A 234 18.41 -11.28 -4.74
CA CYS A 234 18.99 -12.12 -3.71
C CYS A 234 18.35 -11.81 -2.36
N ASN A 235 17.46 -12.68 -1.90
CA ASN A 235 16.66 -12.48 -0.68
C ASN A 235 17.48 -12.62 0.63
N ARG A 236 18.81 -12.79 0.56
CA ARG A 236 19.71 -13.06 1.69
C ARG A 236 21.09 -12.46 1.46
N ASP A 237 21.81 -12.16 2.56
CA ASP A 237 23.22 -11.69 2.59
C ASP A 237 24.24 -12.60 1.85
N LYS A 238 23.80 -13.70 1.23
CA LYS A 238 24.66 -14.69 0.56
C LYS A 238 24.10 -15.31 -0.72
N ASP A 239 23.02 -14.79 -1.29
CA ASP A 239 22.43 -15.35 -2.53
C ASP A 239 22.75 -14.53 -3.78
N CYS A 240 23.93 -13.89 -3.84
CA CYS A 240 24.54 -13.39 -5.08
C CYS A 240 25.62 -14.36 -5.56
#